data_AF-A0A670Z318-F1
#
_entry.id   AF-A0A670Z318-F1
#
_cell.length_a   1.000
_cell.length_b   1.000
_cell.length_c   1.000
_cell.angle_alpha   90.00
_cell.angle_beta   90.00
_cell.angle_gamma   90.00
#
_symmetry.space_group_name_H-M   'P 1'
#
loop_
_entity.id
_entity.type
_entity.pdbx_description
1 polymer ?
#
loop_
_entity_poly.entity_id
_entity_poly.type
_entity_poly.pdbx_seq_one_letter_code
_entity_poly.pdbx_strand_id
1 'polypeptide(L)' 'MLSFPPLSLCQDLVSFEDVAVFFSVEEWALLDSEQKALYREVMLENKRNIASLAIYLRFSC' A
#
# COMPACT_ATOMS: atom_id res chain seq x y z
N MET A 1 -24.02 9.06 21.52
CA MET A 1 -24.21 8.47 20.18
C MET A 1 -23.14 9.08 19.31
N LEU A 2 -22.14 8.29 18.89
CA LEU A 2 -21.05 8.79 18.05
C LEU A 2 -21.60 9.07 16.65
N SER A 3 -21.73 10.35 16.31
CA SER A 3 -22.06 10.79 14.95
C SER A 3 -20.81 10.64 14.10
N PHE A 4 -20.68 9.54 13.37
CA PHE A 4 -19.71 9.45 12.28
C PHE A 4 -20.13 10.45 11.19
N PRO A 5 -19.24 11.35 10.74
CA PRO A 5 -19.54 12.24 9.62
C PRO A 5 -19.80 11.38 8.37
N PRO A 6 -20.53 11.90 7.37
CA PRO A 6 -20.78 11.15 6.15
C PRO A 6 -19.44 10.85 5.48
N LEU A 7 -19.07 9.57 5.46
CA LEU A 7 -17.89 9.07 4.75
C LEU A 7 -18.12 9.33 3.26
N SER A 8 -17.59 10.43 2.73
CA SER A 8 -17.46 10.55 1.29
C SER A 8 -16.48 9.47 0.84
N LEU A 9 -16.97 8.49 0.09
CA LEU A 9 -16.25 7.27 -0.32
C LEU A 9 -14.87 7.54 -0.97
N CYS A 10 -14.64 8.76 -1.46
CA CYS A 10 -13.41 9.18 -2.13
C CYS A 10 -12.32 9.75 -1.19
N GLN A 11 -12.59 9.97 0.10
CA GLN A 11 -11.63 10.60 1.02
C GLN A 11 -10.56 9.64 1.55
N ASP A 12 -10.80 8.33 1.54
CA ASP A 12 -9.87 7.32 2.07
C ASP A 12 -9.22 6.50 0.93
N LEU A 13 -8.68 7.19 -0.08
CA LEU A 13 -7.93 6.52 -1.14
C LEU A 13 -6.61 5.99 -0.57
N VAL A 14 -6.47 4.67 -0.49
CA VAL A 14 -5.21 4.03 -0.07
C VAL A 14 -4.13 4.30 -1.10
N SER A 15 -3.06 4.98 -0.67
CA SER A 15 -1.87 5.27 -1.48
C SER A 15 -0.82 4.16 -1.36
N PHE A 16 0.19 4.19 -2.23
CA PHE A 16 1.30 3.24 -2.13
C PHE A 16 2.10 3.41 -0.85
N GLU A 17 2.24 4.64 -0.41
CA GLU A 17 2.91 5.02 0.82
C GLU A 17 2.23 4.43 2.06
N ASP A 18 0.91 4.23 2.03
CA ASP A 18 0.16 3.67 3.17
C ASP A 18 0.40 2.17 3.39
N VAL A 19 0.84 1.45 2.36
CA VAL A 19 1.05 -0.01 2.40
C VAL A 19 2.50 -0.42 2.11
N ALA A 20 3.35 0.52 1.71
CA ALA A 20 4.77 0.29 1.49
C ALA A 20 5.50 0.21 2.84
N VAL A 21 6.36 -0.79 2.96
CA VAL A 21 7.32 -0.87 4.06
C VAL A 21 8.62 -0.29 3.55
N PHE A 22 9.30 0.52 4.36
CA PHE A 22 10.59 1.09 3.99
C PHE A 22 11.64 0.65 5.01
N PHE A 23 12.78 0.19 4.49
CA PHE A 23 13.96 -0.10 5.29
C PHE A 23 14.97 1.04 5.14
N SER A 24 15.62 1.42 6.23
CA SER A 24 16.85 2.22 6.18
C SER A 24 17.98 1.44 5.49
N VAL A 25 19.07 2.14 5.14
CA VAL A 25 20.23 1.50 4.49
C VAL A 25 20.86 0.46 5.41
N GLU A 26 20.91 0.75 6.71
CA GLU A 26 21.44 -0.11 7.76
C GLU A 26 20.56 -1.35 7.94
N GLU A 27 19.24 -1.19 8.03
CA GLU A 27 18.29 -2.33 8.12
C GLU A 27 18.34 -3.18 6.85
N TRP A 28 18.38 -2.57 5.67
CA TRP A 28 18.48 -3.27 4.41
C TRP A 28 19.79 -4.09 4.29
N ALA A 29 20.89 -3.57 4.83
CA ALA A 29 22.17 -4.29 4.84
C ALA A 29 22.12 -5.57 5.69
N LEU A 30 21.31 -5.57 6.77
CA LEU A 30 21.15 -6.71 7.68
C LEU A 30 20.22 -7.80 7.15
N LEU A 31 19.37 -7.50 6.16
CA LEU A 31 18.49 -8.50 5.57
C LEU A 31 19.25 -9.54 4.75
N ASP A 32 18.85 -10.80 4.89
CA ASP A 32 19.34 -11.88 4.04
C ASP A 32 18.73 -11.81 2.61
N SER A 33 19.25 -12.64 1.71
CA SER A 33 18.82 -12.67 0.31
C SER A 33 17.34 -13.06 0.13
N GLU A 34 16.81 -13.90 1.01
CA GLU A 34 15.42 -14.38 0.96
C GLU A 34 14.47 -13.26 1.41
N GLN A 35 14.80 -12.57 2.49
CA GLN A 35 14.05 -11.40 2.97
C GLN A 35 14.04 -10.26 1.94
N LYS A 36 15.17 -10.01 1.28
CA LYS A 36 15.25 -9.03 0.18
C LYS A 36 14.42 -9.44 -1.03
N ALA A 37 14.33 -10.73 -1.32
CA ALA A 37 13.47 -11.25 -2.40
C ALA A 37 11.99 -11.08 -2.05
N LEU A 38 11.61 -11.49 -0.84
CA LEU A 38 10.25 -11.33 -0.33
C LEU A 38 9.82 -9.86 -0.32
N TYR A 39 10.68 -8.94 0.11
CA TYR A 39 10.40 -7.50 0.06
C TYR A 39 10.05 -7.04 -1.36
N ARG A 40 10.82 -7.47 -2.36
CA ARG A 40 10.56 -7.10 -3.76
C ARG A 40 9.22 -7.66 -4.25
N GLU A 41 8.90 -8.90 -3.90
CA GLU A 41 7.63 -9.55 -4.26
C GLU A 41 6.45 -8.83 -3.63
N VAL A 42 6.50 -8.59 -2.32
CA VAL A 42 5.42 -7.90 -1.58
C VAL A 42 5.24 -6.47 -2.09
N MET A 43 6.32 -5.73 -2.36
CA MET A 43 6.21 -4.37 -2.90
C MET A 43 5.68 -4.35 -4.33
N LEU A 44 5.98 -5.37 -5.14
CA LEU A 44 5.42 -5.50 -6.49
C LEU A 44 3.92 -5.79 -6.44
N GLU A 45 3.50 -6.68 -5.54
CA GLU A 45 2.09 -7.02 -5.34
C GLU A 45 1.29 -5.82 -4.81
N ASN A 46 1.85 -5.08 -3.84
CA ASN A 46 1.23 -3.86 -3.33
C ASN A 46 1.01 -2.82 -4.44
N LYS A 47 2.00 -2.60 -5.32
CA LYS A 47 1.84 -1.70 -6.49
C LYS A 47 0.70 -2.15 -7.40
N ARG A 48 0.62 -3.45 -7.69
CA ARG A 48 -0.43 -4.02 -8.54
C ARG A 48 -1.82 -3.89 -7.90
N ASN A 49 -1.91 -4.13 -6.59
CA ASN A 49 -3.16 -4.04 -5.85
C ASN A 49 -3.68 -2.61 -5.82
N ILE A 50 -2.81 -1.62 -5.58
CA ILE A 50 -3.21 -0.19 -5.61
C ILE A 50 -3.61 0.25 -7.01
N ALA A 51 -2.88 -0.15 -8.05
CA ALA A 51 -3.29 0.13 -9.43
C ALA A 51 -4.69 -0.46 -9.73
N SER A 52 -4.97 -1.66 -9.21
CA SER A 52 -6.27 -2.33 -9.38
C SER A 52 -7.39 -1.61 -8.61
N LEU A 53 -7.12 -1.17 -7.38
CA LEU A 53 -8.05 -0.37 -6.57
C LEU A 53 -8.32 1.00 -7.22
N ALA A 54 -7.29 1.68 -7.71
CA ALA A 54 -7.42 2.94 -8.41
C ALA A 54 -8.28 2.80 -9.68
N ILE A 55 -8.11 1.70 -10.42
CA ILE A 55 -8.96 1.38 -11.58
C ILE A 55 -10.40 1.08 -11.14
N TYR A 56 -10.60 0.27 -10.11
CA TYR A 56 -11.93 -0.06 -9.60
C TYR A 56 -12.70 1.18 -9.14
N LEU A 57 -12.04 2.07 -8.40
CA LEU A 57 -12.64 3.32 -7.92
C LEU A 57 -12.92 4.30 -9.06
N ARG A 58 -12.06 4.34 -10.09
CA ARG A 58 -12.32 5.10 -11.33
C ARG A 58 -13.60 4.66 -12.04
N PHE A 59 -13.99 3.40 -11.93
CA PHE A 59 -15.22 2.88 -12.53
C PHE A 59 -16.44 2.91 -11.60
N SER A 60 -16.24 3.21 -10.31
CA SER A 60 -17.28 3.15 -9.28
C SER A 60 -17.77 4.52 -8.80
N CYS A 61 -17.11 5.61 -9.23
CA CYS A 61 -17.52 7.00 -9.00
C CYS A 61 -18.03 7.66 -10.29
#